data_AF-A0A1H3AAA7-F1
#
_entry.id   AF-A0A1H3AAA7-F1
#
_cell.length_a   1.000
_cell.length_b   1.000
_cell.length_c   1.000
_cell.angle_alpha   90.00
_cell.angle_beta   90.00
_cell.angle_gamma   90.00
#
_symmetry.space_group_name_H-M   'P 1'
#
loop_
_entity.id
_entity.type
_entity.pdbx_description
1 polymer ?
#
loop_
_entity_poly.entity_id
_entity_poly.type
_entity_poly.pdbx_seq_one_letter_code
_entity_poly.pdbx_strand_id
1 'polypeptide(L)'
;MKITTYAPEVEAQMRNFYHSLSEKDRHRYAAVEATKLGHRGITYLCQVLHCDESTVSRGLKELKMPLLEKEKRIRQTGSGRRSVLETMEGVDEAFLEMLKNHTAGLPMDESVKWLNLSRSEMAEKLKQCGFSVSVTV
;
A
#
# COMPACT_ATOMS: atom_id res chain seq x y z
N MET A 1 34.85 -3.72 -25.58
CA MET A 1 33.85 -4.81 -25.42
C MET A 1 32.54 -4.36 -26.05
N LYS A 2 32.02 -5.12 -27.01
CA LYS A 2 30.72 -4.88 -27.65
C LYS A 2 29.63 -5.51 -26.77
N ILE A 3 28.53 -4.80 -26.57
CA ILE A 3 27.32 -5.38 -25.98
C ILE A 3 26.50 -6.04 -27.08
N THR A 4 25.85 -7.15 -26.77
CA THR A 4 24.82 -7.72 -27.63
C THR A 4 23.54 -6.96 -27.35
N THR A 5 23.13 -6.11 -28.30
CA THR A 5 21.88 -5.35 -28.20
C THR A 5 20.69 -6.21 -28.59
N TYR A 6 19.50 -5.84 -28.13
CA TYR A 6 18.26 -6.45 -28.56
C TYR A 6 17.90 -6.03 -29.99
N ALA A 7 17.05 -6.81 -30.64
CA ALA A 7 16.45 -6.43 -31.92
C ALA A 7 15.50 -5.23 -31.71
N PRO A 8 15.35 -4.33 -32.70
CA PRO A 8 14.54 -3.12 -32.54
C PRO A 8 13.06 -3.41 -32.22
N GLU A 9 12.53 -4.53 -32.71
CA GLU A 9 11.18 -4.99 -32.36
C GLU A 9 11.05 -5.33 -30.86
N VAL A 10 12.05 -5.99 -30.31
CA VAL A 10 12.11 -6.33 -28.88
C VAL A 10 12.27 -5.06 -28.05
N GLU A 11 13.11 -4.11 -28.47
CA GLU A 11 13.25 -2.81 -27.80
C GLU A 11 11.91 -2.07 -27.69
N ALA A 12 11.10 -2.08 -28.77
CA ALA A 12 9.77 -1.48 -28.77
C ALA A 12 8.81 -2.20 -27.80
N GLN A 13 8.82 -3.55 -27.79
CA GLN A 13 8.02 -4.34 -26.85
C GLN A 13 8.43 -4.10 -25.39
N MET A 14 9.74 -4.06 -25.11
CA MET A 14 10.29 -3.77 -23.78
C MET A 14 9.85 -2.40 -23.30
N ARG A 15 9.89 -1.39 -24.17
CA ARG A 15 9.45 -0.03 -23.84
C ARG A 15 7.96 0.02 -23.53
N ASN A 16 7.13 -0.61 -24.35
CA ASN A 16 5.68 -0.67 -24.10
C ASN A 16 5.35 -1.36 -22.78
N PHE A 17 6.02 -2.48 -22.50
CA PHE A 17 5.88 -3.18 -21.23
C PHE A 17 6.38 -2.32 -20.05
N TYR A 18 7.52 -1.66 -20.19
CA TYR A 18 8.06 -0.78 -19.16
C TYR A 18 7.10 0.34 -18.80
N HIS A 19 6.41 0.95 -19.76
CA HIS A 19 5.43 2.02 -19.49
C HIS A 19 4.13 1.53 -18.84
N SER A 20 3.78 0.25 -18.92
CA SER A 20 2.60 -0.30 -18.24
C SER A 20 2.86 -0.69 -16.78
N LEU A 21 4.13 -0.76 -16.36
CA LEU A 21 4.55 -1.17 -15.03
C LEU A 21 4.45 -0.04 -13.99
N SER A 22 4.28 -0.43 -12.73
CA SER A 22 4.42 0.49 -11.59
C SER A 22 5.86 1.00 -11.48
N GLU A 23 6.10 2.13 -10.79
CA GLU A 23 7.47 2.66 -10.57
C GLU A 23 8.41 1.61 -9.93
N LYS A 24 7.91 0.88 -8.93
CA LYS A 24 8.64 -0.20 -8.24
C LYS A 24 9.03 -1.32 -9.21
N ASP A 25 8.11 -1.72 -10.07
CA ASP A 25 8.35 -2.80 -11.03
C ASP A 25 9.25 -2.34 -12.18
N ARG A 26 9.14 -1.07 -12.59
CA ARG A 26 10.04 -0.45 -13.57
C ARG A 26 11.50 -0.49 -13.10
N HIS A 27 11.76 -0.10 -11.86
CA HIS A 27 13.13 -0.14 -11.28
C HIS A 27 13.70 -1.56 -11.36
N ARG A 28 12.92 -2.54 -10.92
CA ARG A 28 13.33 -3.95 -10.87
C ARG A 28 13.52 -4.54 -12.26
N TYR A 29 12.59 -4.28 -13.18
CA TYR A 29 12.67 -4.75 -14.55
C TYR A 29 13.94 -4.22 -15.23
N ALA A 30 14.17 -2.91 -15.17
CA ALA A 30 15.36 -2.29 -15.77
C ALA A 30 16.65 -2.85 -15.16
N ALA A 31 16.68 -3.11 -13.85
CA ALA A 31 17.83 -3.72 -13.18
C ALA A 31 18.06 -5.17 -13.60
N VAL A 32 17.01 -5.99 -13.72
CA VAL A 32 17.12 -7.38 -14.21
C VAL A 32 17.70 -7.40 -15.62
N GLU A 33 17.15 -6.59 -16.54
CA GLU A 33 17.64 -6.51 -17.91
C GLU A 33 19.08 -6.00 -17.98
N ALA A 34 19.45 -5.02 -17.15
CA ALA A 34 20.82 -4.51 -17.11
C ALA A 34 21.82 -5.57 -16.64
N THR A 35 21.40 -6.41 -15.70
CA THR A 35 22.22 -7.51 -15.19
C THR A 35 22.49 -8.56 -16.28
N LYS A 36 21.51 -8.82 -17.17
CA LYS A 36 21.67 -9.74 -18.31
C LYS A 36 22.71 -9.25 -19.33
N LEU A 37 22.79 -7.94 -19.54
CA LEU A 37 23.63 -7.30 -20.56
C LEU A 37 25.05 -6.94 -20.07
N GLY A 38 25.30 -6.98 -18.75
CA GLY A 38 26.62 -6.77 -18.15
C GLY A 38 27.05 -5.31 -18.04
N HIS A 39 28.37 -5.05 -18.00
CA HIS A 39 28.97 -3.77 -17.62
C HIS A 39 28.50 -2.52 -18.38
N ARG A 40 28.07 -2.67 -19.65
CA ARG A 40 27.57 -1.57 -20.49
C ARG A 40 26.06 -1.65 -20.75
N GLY A 41 25.38 -2.61 -20.14
CA GLY A 41 23.94 -2.81 -20.27
C GLY A 41 23.11 -1.68 -19.70
N ILE A 42 23.59 -1.01 -18.64
CA ILE A 42 22.88 0.08 -17.97
C ILE A 42 22.65 1.25 -18.93
N THR A 43 23.72 1.80 -19.52
CA THR A 43 23.62 2.95 -20.43
C THR A 43 22.76 2.63 -21.65
N TYR A 44 22.88 1.43 -22.21
CA TYR A 44 22.05 0.99 -23.33
C TYR A 44 20.56 0.89 -22.94
N LEU A 45 20.23 0.29 -21.80
CA LEU A 45 18.84 0.22 -21.35
C LEU A 45 18.24 1.57 -21.01
N CYS A 46 19.03 2.50 -20.48
CA CYS A 46 18.58 3.87 -20.25
C CYS A 46 18.16 4.54 -21.56
N GLN A 47 18.87 4.27 -22.67
CA GLN A 47 18.50 4.75 -24.00
C GLN A 47 17.23 4.06 -24.53
N VAL A 48 17.10 2.74 -24.36
CA VAL A 48 15.94 1.96 -24.83
C VAL A 48 14.67 2.26 -24.05
N LEU A 49 14.76 2.40 -22.73
CA LEU A 49 13.61 2.57 -21.82
C LEU A 49 13.33 4.04 -21.48
N HIS A 50 14.19 4.97 -21.92
CA HIS A 50 14.13 6.40 -21.57
C HIS A 50 14.03 6.64 -20.07
N CYS A 51 14.94 6.03 -19.30
CA CYS A 51 15.02 6.18 -17.86
C CYS A 51 16.43 6.61 -17.42
N ASP A 52 16.52 7.16 -16.22
CA ASP A 52 17.80 7.58 -15.65
C ASP A 52 18.59 6.39 -15.09
N GLU A 53 19.93 6.46 -15.14
CA GLU A 53 20.81 5.44 -14.54
C GLU A 53 20.56 5.24 -13.04
N SER A 54 20.07 6.26 -12.35
CA SER A 54 19.65 6.21 -10.94
C SER A 54 18.52 5.19 -10.71
N THR A 55 17.60 5.08 -11.68
CA THR A 55 16.47 4.13 -11.71
C THR A 55 16.98 2.69 -11.70
N VAL A 56 17.92 2.40 -12.60
CA VAL A 56 18.55 1.08 -12.74
C VAL A 56 19.40 0.75 -11.51
N SER A 57 20.18 1.72 -11.03
CA SER A 57 21.01 1.58 -9.83
C SER A 57 20.18 1.32 -8.57
N ARG A 58 19.02 1.98 -8.45
CA ARG A 58 18.06 1.74 -7.37
C ARG A 58 17.45 0.35 -7.49
N GLY A 59 17.01 -0.04 -8.68
CA GLY A 59 16.51 -1.39 -8.94
C GLY A 59 17.51 -2.49 -8.57
N LEU A 60 18.81 -2.30 -8.86
CA LEU A 60 19.86 -3.25 -8.47
C LEU A 60 20.01 -3.38 -6.95
N LYS A 61 19.75 -2.31 -6.19
CA LYS A 61 19.69 -2.37 -4.72
C LYS A 61 18.43 -3.08 -4.24
N GLU A 62 17.29 -2.78 -4.86
CA GLU A 62 16.00 -3.39 -4.54
C GLU A 62 15.98 -4.91 -4.81
N LEU A 63 16.65 -5.39 -5.86
CA LEU A 63 16.79 -6.82 -6.17
C LEU A 63 17.59 -7.60 -5.13
N LYS A 64 18.48 -6.94 -4.37
CA LYS A 64 19.25 -7.58 -3.30
C LYS A 64 18.44 -7.73 -2.00
N MET A 65 17.32 -7.01 -1.88
CA MET A 65 16.45 -7.10 -0.71
C MET A 65 15.39 -8.19 -0.93
N PRO A 66 15.08 -9.00 0.09
CA PRO A 66 14.01 -9.99 -0.02
C PRO A 66 12.68 -9.30 -0.32
N LEU A 67 11.90 -9.90 -1.22
CA LEU A 67 10.55 -9.43 -1.51
C LEU A 67 9.71 -9.60 -0.25
N LEU A 68 9.30 -8.49 0.37
CA LEU A 68 8.21 -8.53 1.34
C LEU A 68 6.98 -9.04 0.59
N GLU A 69 6.56 -10.26 0.91
CA GLU A 69 5.42 -10.92 0.28
C GLU A 69 4.19 -10.03 0.46
N LYS A 70 3.75 -9.47 -0.66
CA LYS A 70 2.46 -8.80 -0.82
C LYS A 70 2.27 -7.61 0.12
N GLU A 71 2.99 -6.53 -0.16
CA GLU A 71 2.39 -5.21 0.05
C GLU A 71 1.12 -5.17 -0.82
N LYS A 72 -0.07 -5.43 -0.23
CA LYS A 72 -1.37 -5.31 -0.90
C LYS A 72 -1.58 -3.92 -1.51
N ARG A 73 -0.76 -2.95 -1.10
CA ARG A 73 -0.83 -1.55 -1.50
C ARG A 73 0.54 -1.06 -1.97
N ILE A 74 0.58 -0.48 -3.17
CA ILE A 74 1.79 0.13 -3.76
C ILE A 74 2.26 1.33 -2.92
N ARG A 75 1.32 2.10 -2.35
CA ARG A 75 1.63 3.25 -1.48
C ARG A 75 1.73 2.81 -0.03
N GLN A 76 2.75 3.30 0.66
CA GLN A 76 2.82 3.22 2.12
C GLN A 76 1.57 3.82 2.76
N THR A 77 1.24 3.38 3.97
CA THR A 77 0.20 4.01 4.79
C THR A 77 0.52 5.50 4.92
N GLY A 78 -0.47 6.36 4.71
CA GLY A 78 -0.26 7.79 4.80
C GLY A 78 0.10 8.19 6.23
N SER A 79 0.85 9.29 6.39
CA SER A 79 1.18 9.86 7.71
C SER A 79 0.00 10.59 8.38
N GLY A 80 -1.23 10.28 7.96
CA GLY A 80 -2.44 10.86 8.55
C GLY A 80 -2.68 10.38 9.98
N ARG A 81 -3.77 10.85 10.58
CA ARG A 81 -4.17 10.40 11.92
C ARG A 81 -4.35 8.87 11.90
N ARG A 82 -3.60 8.17 12.76
CA ARG A 82 -3.70 6.72 12.91
C ARG A 82 -5.11 6.36 13.36
N SER A 83 -5.55 5.15 13.01
CA SER A 83 -6.83 4.65 13.49
C SER A 83 -6.84 4.62 15.02
N VAL A 84 -7.99 4.95 15.63
CA VAL A 84 -8.13 4.87 17.10
C VAL A 84 -7.93 3.43 17.57
N LEU A 85 -8.31 2.46 16.74
CA LEU A 85 -8.11 1.02 16.95
C LEU A 85 -6.63 0.63 17.09
N GLU A 86 -5.74 1.23 16.30
CA GLU A 86 -4.29 0.99 16.42
C GLU A 86 -3.63 1.76 17.58
N THR A 87 -4.29 2.82 18.08
CA THR A 87 -3.68 3.75 19.04
C THR A 87 -4.10 3.45 20.48
N MET A 88 -5.32 2.94 20.67
CA MET A 88 -5.92 2.74 21.98
C MET A 88 -6.39 1.30 22.12
N GLU A 89 -5.65 0.52 22.91
CA GLU A 89 -6.03 -0.84 23.29
C GLU A 89 -7.29 -0.78 24.19
N GLY A 90 -8.27 -1.67 23.98
CA GLY A 90 -9.47 -1.73 24.81
C GLY A 90 -10.67 -0.90 24.32
N VAL A 91 -10.51 -0.06 23.29
CA VAL A 91 -11.62 0.76 22.77
C VAL A 91 -12.72 -0.10 22.17
N ASP A 92 -12.35 -1.16 21.47
CA ASP A 92 -13.32 -2.07 20.84
C ASP A 92 -14.16 -2.79 21.89
N GLU A 93 -13.55 -3.25 22.97
CA GLU A 93 -14.26 -3.90 24.07
C GLU A 93 -15.22 -2.93 24.76
N ALA A 94 -14.76 -1.72 25.09
CA ALA A 94 -15.59 -0.69 25.71
C ALA A 94 -16.76 -0.27 24.81
N PHE A 95 -16.53 -0.19 23.50
CA PHE A 95 -17.57 0.09 22.53
C PHE A 95 -18.60 -1.04 22.45
N LEU A 96 -18.15 -2.30 22.36
CA LEU A 96 -19.04 -3.46 22.34
C LEU A 96 -19.86 -3.60 23.63
N GLU A 97 -19.27 -3.28 24.78
CA GLU A 97 -19.98 -3.27 26.06
C GLU A 97 -21.06 -2.17 26.10
N MET A 98 -20.73 -0.97 25.62
CA MET A 98 -21.71 0.11 25.46
C MET A 98 -22.87 -0.32 24.55
N LEU A 99 -22.58 -1.01 23.44
CA LEU A 99 -23.62 -1.49 22.52
C LEU A 99 -24.55 -2.52 23.16
N LYS A 100 -24.06 -3.44 24.01
CA LYS A 100 -24.91 -4.48 24.65
C LYS A 100 -26.09 -3.88 25.41
N ASN A 101 -25.88 -2.75 26.09
CA ASN A 101 -26.91 -2.11 26.91
C ASN A 101 -27.91 -1.28 26.09
N HIS A 102 -27.61 -1.02 24.82
CA HIS A 102 -28.33 -0.08 23.96
C HIS A 102 -28.80 -0.67 22.63
N THR A 103 -28.48 -1.94 22.37
CA THR A 103 -28.90 -2.66 21.18
C THR A 103 -30.27 -3.29 21.42
N ALA A 104 -31.28 -2.79 20.71
CA ALA A 104 -32.51 -3.54 20.49
C ALA A 104 -32.29 -4.44 19.26
N GLY A 105 -32.56 -5.73 19.39
CA GLY A 105 -32.54 -6.66 18.26
C GLY A 105 -33.79 -6.49 17.39
N LEU A 106 -33.64 -6.64 16.07
CA LEU A 106 -34.78 -6.83 15.19
C LEU A 106 -35.13 -8.33 15.15
N PRO A 107 -36.36 -8.74 15.51
CA PRO A 107 -36.74 -10.16 15.53
C PRO A 107 -36.76 -10.82 14.14
N MET A 108 -36.71 -10.05 13.04
CA MET A 108 -36.66 -10.57 11.66
C MET A 108 -35.27 -10.53 11.01
N ASP A 109 -34.30 -9.78 11.55
CA ASP A 109 -32.95 -9.68 10.97
C ASP A 109 -31.89 -9.43 12.04
N GLU A 110 -31.14 -10.48 12.37
CA GLU A 110 -30.08 -10.43 13.38
C GLU A 110 -28.86 -9.60 12.95
N SER A 111 -28.73 -9.30 11.64
CA SER A 111 -27.60 -8.52 11.11
C SER A 111 -27.73 -7.02 11.34
N VAL A 112 -28.94 -6.54 11.64
CA VAL A 112 -29.25 -5.12 11.83
C VAL A 112 -29.48 -4.83 13.31
N LYS A 113 -28.57 -4.06 13.91
CA LYS A 113 -28.65 -3.63 15.31
C LYS A 113 -29.19 -2.21 15.39
N TRP A 114 -30.34 -2.04 16.06
CA TRP A 114 -30.90 -0.72 16.31
C TRP A 114 -30.35 -0.18 17.62
N LEU A 115 -29.78 1.01 17.55
CA LEU A 115 -29.21 1.70 18.70
C LEU A 115 -30.07 2.93 19.00
N ASN A 116 -30.37 3.12 20.27
CA ASN A 116 -31.06 4.32 20.75
C ASN A 116 -30.12 5.49 21.07
N LEU A 117 -28.84 5.40 20.67
CA LEU A 117 -27.82 6.41 20.94
C LEU A 117 -27.38 7.12 19.65
N SER A 118 -27.24 8.45 19.74
CA SER A 118 -26.64 9.26 18.67
C SER A 118 -25.11 9.12 18.64
N ARG A 119 -24.48 9.54 17.53
CA ARG A 119 -23.00 9.53 17.41
C ARG A 119 -22.30 10.35 18.50
N SER A 120 -22.88 11.47 18.88
CA SER A 120 -22.35 12.35 19.93
C SER A 120 -22.45 11.69 21.32
N GLU A 121 -23.59 11.07 21.62
CA GLU A 121 -23.80 10.37 22.89
C GLU A 121 -22.87 9.15 23.04
N MET A 122 -22.62 8.42 21.94
CA MET A 122 -21.64 7.33 21.94
C MET A 122 -20.23 7.84 22.27
N ALA A 123 -19.82 8.98 21.71
CA ALA A 123 -18.52 9.56 22.01
C ALA A 123 -18.41 10.06 23.46
N GLU A 124 -19.47 10.64 24.03
CA GLU A 124 -19.48 11.04 25.44
C GLU A 124 -19.36 9.85 26.39
N LYS A 125 -20.06 8.75 26.10
CA LYS A 125 -19.95 7.51 26.90
C LYS A 125 -18.56 6.90 26.82
N LEU A 126 -17.98 6.83 25.64
CA LEU A 126 -16.60 6.35 25.48
C LEU A 126 -15.61 7.25 26.23
N LYS A 127 -15.86 8.57 26.25
CA LYS A 127 -15.06 9.52 27.03
C LYS A 127 -15.14 9.27 28.54
N GLN A 128 -16.32 8.89 29.06
CA GLN A 128 -16.48 8.48 30.47
C GLN A 128 -15.68 7.22 30.81
N CYS A 129 -15.54 6.29 29.86
CA CYS A 129 -14.69 5.10 29.98
C CYS A 129 -13.19 5.39 29.78
N GLY A 130 -12.80 6.66 29.58
CA GLY A 130 -11.40 7.07 29.38
C GLY A 130 -10.95 7.10 27.91
N PHE A 131 -11.85 6.87 26.96
CA PHE A 131 -11.53 6.81 25.53
C PHE A 131 -12.01 8.05 24.78
N SER A 132 -11.07 8.86 24.26
CA SER A 132 -11.40 10.10 23.54
C SER A 132 -11.50 9.87 22.03
N VAL A 133 -12.71 9.81 21.49
CA VAL A 133 -12.98 9.60 20.06
C VAL A 133 -13.49 10.89 19.41
N SER A 134 -13.10 11.14 18.16
CA SER A 134 -13.62 12.28 17.37
C SER A 134 -14.95 11.92 16.70
N VAL A 135 -15.91 12.85 16.73
CA VAL A 135 -17.18 12.72 16.03
C VAL A 135 -17.11 13.46 14.69
N THR A 136 -17.38 12.75 13.59
CA THR A 136 -17.57 13.38 12.28
C THR A 136 -19.05 13.74 12.14
N VAL A 137 -19.33 15.02 11.89
CA VAL A 137 -20.67 15.55 11.63
C VAL A 137 -21.07 15.25 10.18
#